data_AF-A0A1I1R6H8-F1
#
_entry.id   AF-A0A1I1R6H8-F1
#
_cell.length_a   1.000
_cell.length_b   1.000
_cell.length_c   1.000
_cell.angle_alpha   90.00
_cell.angle_beta   90.00
_cell.angle_gamma   90.00
#
_symmetry.space_group_name_H-M   'P 1'
#
loop_
_entity.id
_entity.type
_entity.pdbx_description
1 polymer ?
#
loop_
_entity_poly.entity_id
_entity_poly.type
_entity_poly.pdbx_seq_one_letter_code
_entity_poly.pdbx_strand_id
1 'polypeptide(L)'
;MTTTPHPAPAAPRSDPAPAAAEGVTRVAHQGGPRNGTVAEVATASLSRYLVYDGPRWIGVYVRTDPPRSLATPDGPAQVWVSVHG
;
A
#
# COMPACT_ATOMS: atom_id res chain seq x y z
N MET A 1 -20.75 -57.23 6.58
CA MET A 1 -20.32 -56.51 7.79
C MET A 1 -19.52 -55.30 7.35
N THR A 2 -19.91 -54.14 7.86
CA THR A 2 -19.66 -52.79 7.31
C THR A 2 -18.22 -52.32 7.52
N THR A 3 -17.53 -51.92 6.45
CA THR A 3 -16.26 -51.18 6.54
C THR A 3 -16.55 -49.70 6.75
N THR A 4 -16.21 -49.19 7.93
CA THR A 4 -16.23 -47.76 8.28
C THR A 4 -15.18 -47.00 7.46
N PRO A 5 -15.50 -45.89 6.77
CA PRO A 5 -14.48 -45.03 6.21
C PRO A 5 -13.79 -44.21 7.32
N HIS A 6 -12.46 -44.25 7.31
CA HIS A 6 -11.58 -43.47 8.17
C HIS A 6 -11.75 -41.96 7.88
N PRO A 7 -11.91 -41.08 8.88
CA PRO A 7 -11.99 -39.64 8.63
C PRO A 7 -10.62 -39.13 8.14
N ALA A 8 -10.64 -38.34 7.07
CA ALA A 8 -9.46 -37.64 6.55
C ALA A 8 -8.84 -36.75 7.65
N PRO A 9 -7.51 -36.56 7.68
CA PRO A 9 -6.89 -35.64 8.61
C PRO A 9 -7.46 -34.24 8.37
N ALA A 10 -7.98 -33.62 9.43
CA ALA A 10 -8.35 -32.22 9.40
C ALA A 10 -7.11 -31.44 8.96
N ALA A 11 -7.23 -30.71 7.85
CA ALA A 11 -6.23 -29.73 7.43
C ALA A 11 -5.84 -28.88 8.64
N PRO A 12 -4.57 -28.48 8.79
CA PRO A 12 -4.20 -27.55 9.85
C PRO A 12 -5.15 -26.37 9.73
N ARG A 13 -5.94 -26.12 10.80
CA ARG A 13 -6.64 -24.86 10.93
C ARG A 13 -5.52 -23.82 10.95
N SER A 14 -5.29 -23.18 9.81
CA SER A 14 -4.52 -21.96 9.77
C SER A 14 -5.21 -21.04 10.77
N ASP A 15 -4.56 -20.89 11.92
CA ASP A 15 -4.86 -19.84 12.87
C ASP A 15 -5.02 -18.54 12.05
N PRO A 16 -6.14 -17.81 12.15
CA PRO A 16 -6.25 -16.55 11.45
C PRO A 16 -5.18 -15.63 12.05
N ALA A 17 -4.09 -15.44 11.31
CA ALA A 17 -3.08 -14.45 11.60
C ALA A 17 -3.78 -13.14 12.02
N PRO A 18 -3.36 -12.50 13.11
CA PRO A 18 -4.10 -11.41 13.72
C PRO A 18 -4.32 -10.31 12.68
N ALA A 19 -5.55 -9.80 12.63
CA ALA A 19 -6.05 -8.76 11.74
C ALA A 19 -5.25 -7.44 11.86
N ALA A 20 -4.06 -7.39 11.23
CA ALA A 20 -3.18 -6.22 11.20
C ALA A 20 -2.38 -6.08 9.88
N ALA A 21 -2.91 -6.61 8.77
CA ALA A 21 -2.41 -6.37 7.40
C ALA A 21 -3.47 -5.65 6.54
N GLU A 22 -4.14 -4.65 7.11
CA GLU A 22 -5.01 -3.75 6.36
C GLU A 22 -4.15 -2.86 5.44
N GLY A 23 -3.89 -3.39 4.23
CA GLY A 23 -3.33 -2.80 3.01
C GLY A 23 -2.37 -1.62 3.17
N VAL A 24 -1.08 -1.82 2.93
CA VAL A 24 -0.12 -0.71 2.70
C VAL A 24 0.04 -0.50 1.19
N THR A 25 0.06 0.77 0.75
CA THR A 25 0.35 1.15 -0.64
C THR A 25 1.66 1.92 -0.71
N ARG A 26 2.51 1.59 -1.68
CA ARG A 26 3.71 2.37 -1.98
C ARG A 26 3.38 3.56 -2.86
N VAL A 27 3.93 4.72 -2.50
CA VAL A 27 3.72 5.99 -3.18
C VAL A 27 5.06 6.53 -3.65
N ALA A 28 5.25 6.63 -4.96
CA ALA A 28 6.38 7.28 -5.61
C ALA A 28 6.04 8.76 -5.86
N HIS A 29 6.84 9.66 -5.29
CA HIS A 29 6.60 11.10 -5.35
C HIS A 29 7.34 11.71 -6.55
N GLN A 30 6.61 12.46 -7.37
CA GLN A 30 7.16 13.21 -8.50
C GLN A 30 6.93 14.71 -8.28
N GLY A 31 8.00 15.50 -8.26
CA GLY A 31 7.98 16.93 -7.95
C GLY A 31 7.97 17.24 -6.44
N GLY A 32 8.12 18.53 -6.12
CA GLY A 32 8.10 19.04 -4.76
C GLY A 32 9.23 18.52 -3.85
N PRO A 33 9.10 18.71 -2.52
CA PRO A 33 10.16 18.41 -1.55
C PRO A 33 10.56 16.93 -1.46
N ARG A 34 9.66 16.01 -1.80
CA ARG A 34 9.87 14.56 -1.75
C ARG A 34 10.16 13.92 -3.11
N ASN A 35 10.46 14.72 -4.14
CA ASN A 35 10.70 14.21 -5.50
C ASN A 35 11.70 13.04 -5.53
N GLY A 36 11.33 11.95 -6.21
CA GLY A 36 12.16 10.76 -6.37
C GLY A 36 12.14 9.80 -5.17
N THR A 37 11.40 10.11 -4.10
CA THR A 37 11.28 9.23 -2.94
C THR A 37 10.04 8.35 -3.01
N VAL A 38 10.15 7.13 -2.48
CA VAL A 38 9.03 6.20 -2.30
C VAL A 38 8.69 6.13 -0.81
N ALA A 39 7.41 6.15 -0.47
CA ALA A 39 6.94 5.95 0.90
C ALA A 39 5.87 4.87 0.96
N GLU A 40 5.82 4.15 2.07
CA GLU A 40 4.72 3.26 2.40
C GLU A 40 3.65 4.04 3.16
N VAL A 41 2.42 4.02 2.65
CA VAL A 41 1.27 4.72 3.21
C VAL A 41 0.18 3.70 3.44
N ALA A 42 -0.47 3.73 4.59
CA ALA A 42 -1.64 2.90 4.82
C ALA A 42 -2.70 3.21 3.75
N THR A 43 -3.21 2.18 3.07
CA THR A 43 -4.17 2.31 1.96
C THR A 43 -5.45 2.99 2.44
N ALA A 44 -5.85 2.71 3.68
CA ALA A 44 -6.97 3.37 4.33
C ALA A 44 -6.76 4.89 4.50
N SER A 45 -5.52 5.37 4.52
CA SER A 45 -5.18 6.80 4.61
C SER A 45 -5.03 7.48 3.24
N LEU A 46 -5.05 6.72 2.13
CA LEU A 46 -4.97 7.31 0.80
C LEU A 46 -6.25 8.07 0.45
N SER A 47 -6.15 9.39 0.46
CA SER A 47 -7.21 10.31 0.06
C SER A 47 -6.94 10.89 -1.33
N ARG A 48 -7.75 11.86 -1.79
CA ARG A 48 -7.47 12.59 -3.04
C ARG A 48 -6.11 13.31 -3.00
N TYR A 49 -5.69 13.72 -1.80
CA TYR A 49 -4.44 14.42 -1.54
C TYR A 49 -3.65 13.70 -0.44
N LEU A 50 -2.32 13.70 -0.57
CA LEU A 50 -1.38 13.36 0.50
C LEU A 50 -0.63 14.61 0.91
N VAL A 51 -0.61 14.89 2.20
CA VAL A 51 0.07 16.05 2.78
C VAL A 51 1.19 15.56 3.67
N TYR A 52 2.38 16.09 3.45
CA TYR A 52 3.52 15.92 4.34
C TYR A 52 3.90 17.28 4.91
N ASP A 53 3.90 17.40 6.23
CA ASP A 53 4.51 18.52 6.91
C ASP A 53 6.01 18.22 7.16
N GLY A 54 6.86 19.17 6.80
CA GLY A 54 8.26 19.19 7.17
C GLY A 54 8.57 20.47 7.96
N PRO A 55 9.73 20.55 8.62
CA PRO A 55 10.05 21.67 9.51
C PRO A 55 10.00 23.06 8.87
N ARG A 56 10.11 23.14 7.54
CA ARG A 56 10.14 24.39 6.76
C ARG A 56 9.31 24.35 5.47
N TRP A 57 8.53 23.30 5.26
CA TRP A 57 7.83 23.07 4.00
C TRP A 57 6.57 22.23 4.20
N ILE A 58 5.60 22.40 3.30
CA ILE A 58 4.42 21.54 3.19
C ILE A 58 4.42 20.96 1.78
N GLY A 59 4.37 19.63 1.67
CA GLY A 59 4.34 18.93 0.39
C GLY A 59 2.96 18.32 0.18
N VAL A 60 2.21 18.84 -0.77
CA VAL A 60 0.89 18.30 -1.16
C VAL A 60 1.04 17.51 -2.45
N TYR A 61 0.54 16.28 -2.48
CA TYR A 61 0.65 15.37 -3.60
C TYR A 61 -0.73 14.84 -3.99
N VAL A 62 -0.97 14.66 -5.28
CA VAL A 62 -2.18 14.02 -5.81
C VAL A 62 -1.81 12.82 -6.63
N ARG A 63 -2.69 11.81 -6.61
CA ARG A 63 -2.61 10.71 -7.56
C ARG A 63 -2.68 11.27 -8.98
N THR A 64 -1.87 10.74 -9.87
CA THR A 64 -1.97 11.12 -11.28
C THR A 64 -3.32 10.69 -11.85
N ASP A 65 -3.84 11.47 -12.81
CA ASP A 65 -4.99 11.11 -13.61
C ASP A 65 -4.57 11.16 -15.10
N PRO A 66 -4.46 10.01 -15.80
CA PRO A 66 -4.78 8.66 -15.33
C PRO A 66 -3.82 8.13 -14.24
N PRO A 67 -4.24 7.18 -13.38
CA PRO A 67 -3.38 6.55 -12.39
C PRO A 67 -2.17 5.86 -13.03
N ARG A 68 -0.98 6.13 -12.50
CA ARG A 68 0.28 5.51 -12.96
C ARG A 68 0.93 4.75 -11.82
N SER A 69 1.65 3.68 -12.17
CA SER A 69 2.46 2.90 -11.25
C SER A 69 3.88 2.75 -11.80
N LEU A 70 4.87 2.73 -10.91
CA LEU A 70 6.28 2.52 -11.20
C LEU A 70 6.73 1.20 -10.55
N ALA A 71 7.51 0.40 -11.25
CA ALA A 71 8.20 -0.74 -10.65
C ALA A 71 9.35 -0.24 -9.75
N THR A 72 9.40 -0.73 -8.52
CA THR A 72 10.49 -0.43 -7.57
C THR A 72 11.04 -1.75 -7.01
N PRO A 73 12.25 -1.77 -6.43
CA PRO A 73 12.82 -3.00 -5.84
C PRO A 73 11.90 -3.67 -4.82
N ASP A 74 11.12 -2.88 -4.09
CA ASP A 74 10.20 -3.35 -3.05
C ASP A 74 8.80 -3.70 -3.60
N GLY A 75 8.54 -3.45 -4.89
CA GLY A 75 7.26 -3.74 -5.56
C GLY A 75 6.69 -2.53 -6.31
N PRO A 76 5.47 -2.64 -6.86
CA PRO A 76 4.85 -1.53 -7.57
C PRO A 76 4.50 -0.38 -6.62
N ALA A 77 4.81 0.86 -7.04
CA ALA A 77 4.47 2.08 -6.33
C ALA A 77 3.57 2.97 -7.19
N GLN A 78 2.47 3.49 -6.63
CA GLN A 78 1.62 4.46 -7.29
C GLN A 78 2.35 5.80 -7.43
N VAL A 79 2.24 6.45 -8.59
CA VAL A 79 2.87 7.76 -8.83
C VAL A 79 1.94 8.86 -8.36
N TRP A 80 2.46 9.73 -7.50
CA TRP A 80 1.77 10.92 -7.00
C TRP A 80 2.60 12.16 -7.30
N VAL A 81 1.96 13.17 -7.87
CA VAL A 81 2.62 14.40 -8.33
C VAL A 81 2.38 15.53 -7.34
N SER A 82 3.40 16.34 -7.09
CA SER A 82 3.27 17.52 -6.22
C SER A 82 2.28 18.52 -6.82
N VAL A 83 1.35 19.00 -6.01
CA VAL A 83 0.46 20.12 -6.33
C VAL A 83 1.19 21.41 -5.99
N HIS A 84 2.12 21.80 -6.84
CA HIS A 84 2.59 23.19 -6.90
C HIS A 84 2.33 23.65 -8.32
N GLY A 85 1.35 24.54 -8.46
CA GLY A 85 1.19 25.41 -9.63
C GLY A 85 1.99 26.68 -9.44
#